data_AF-A0A7Y0N3Z9-F1
#
_entry.id   AF-A0A7Y0N3Z9-F1
#
_cell.length_a   1.000
_cell.length_b   1.000
_cell.length_c   1.000
_cell.angle_alpha   90.00
_cell.angle_beta   90.00
_cell.angle_gamma   90.00
#
_symmetry.space_group_name_H-M   'P 1'
#
loop_
_entity.id
_entity.type
_entity.pdbx_description
1 polymer ?
#
loop_
_entity_poly.entity_id
_entity_poly.type
_entity_poly.pdbx_seq_one_letter_code
_entity_poly.pdbx_strand_id
1 'polypeptide(L)'
;FGRTGYVRLGGLAKPDIDTFKWLSIVLCTLLAGGGVFWAAAEPIAHFVTAPPLYGEASPKTSAINALSQSFMHWGFLAWAILGCLSSIVLMHLHYDKGLPLKPRTLLYPIFGDKAIHGWIGNLADACSIIAVAAGTI
;
A
#
# COMPACT_ATOMS: atom_id res chain seq x y z
N PHE A 1 -10.46 8.31 13.90
CA PHE A 1 -9.75 9.23 14.82
C PHE A 1 -9.43 8.49 16.10
N GLY A 2 -8.16 8.41 16.50
CA GLY A 2 -7.70 7.65 17.67
C GLY A 2 -6.59 8.39 18.41
N ARG A 3 -6.19 7.89 19.58
CA ARG A 3 -5.21 8.55 20.48
C ARG A 3 -3.88 8.89 19.79
N THR A 4 -3.48 8.12 18.77
CA THR A 4 -2.22 8.27 18.05
C THR A 4 -2.32 9.15 16.79
N GLY A 5 -3.48 9.74 16.48
CA GLY A 5 -3.70 10.50 15.24
C GLY A 5 -2.88 11.79 15.10
N TYR A 6 -2.29 12.29 16.20
CA TYR A 6 -1.47 13.52 16.23
C TYR A 6 0.01 13.23 16.47
N VAL A 7 0.41 11.96 16.49
CA VAL A 7 1.82 11.58 16.69
C VAL A 7 2.63 11.97 15.46
N ARG A 8 3.74 12.67 15.67
CA ARG A 8 4.73 12.95 14.61
C ARG A 8 5.73 11.80 14.60
N LEU A 9 5.91 11.18 13.44
CA LEU A 9 6.84 10.07 13.23
C LEU A 9 8.17 10.61 12.69
N GLY A 10 9.28 9.94 13.00
CA GLY A 10 10.59 10.27 12.43
C GLY A 10 11.54 11.02 13.36
N GLY A 11 11.17 11.21 14.63
CA GLY A 11 12.00 11.97 15.58
C GLY A 11 12.18 13.46 15.25
N LEU A 12 11.37 14.02 14.34
CA LEU A 12 11.47 15.42 13.90
C LEU A 12 10.42 16.31 14.55
N ALA A 13 10.82 17.55 14.86
CA ALA A 13 9.90 18.56 15.39
C ALA A 13 8.85 18.99 14.35
N LYS A 14 9.18 18.95 13.06
CA LYS A 14 8.30 19.29 11.93
C LYS A 14 8.67 18.45 10.71
N PRO A 15 7.74 18.26 9.74
CA PRO A 15 8.08 17.65 8.46
C PRO A 15 9.24 18.40 7.78
N ASP A 16 10.14 17.61 7.23
CA ASP A 16 11.31 18.00 6.44
C ASP A 16 10.96 18.32 4.99
N ILE A 17 9.83 17.79 4.49
CA ILE A 17 9.27 18.07 3.16
C ILE A 17 7.94 18.81 3.34
N ASP A 18 7.72 19.86 2.54
CA ASP A 18 6.43 20.56 2.51
C ASP A 18 5.32 19.68 1.92
N THR A 19 4.07 19.96 2.32
CA THR A 19 2.92 19.12 1.95
C THR A 19 2.72 19.00 0.44
N PHE A 20 2.97 20.08 -0.32
CA PHE A 20 2.77 20.06 -1.77
C PHE A 20 3.79 19.16 -2.47
N LYS A 21 5.07 19.27 -2.11
CA LYS A 21 6.13 18.40 -2.61
C LYS A 21 5.89 16.95 -2.21
N TRP A 22 5.51 16.70 -0.95
CA TRP A 22 5.22 15.35 -0.48
C TRP A 22 4.07 14.70 -1.29
N LEU A 23 2.96 15.42 -1.47
CA LEU A 23 1.85 14.94 -2.30
C LEU A 23 2.26 14.71 -3.76
N SER A 24 3.11 15.58 -4.31
CA SER A 24 3.62 15.44 -5.67
C SER A 24 4.47 14.18 -5.83
N ILE A 25 5.37 13.89 -4.87
CA ILE A 25 6.18 12.66 -4.86
C ILE A 25 5.27 11.44 -4.81
N VAL A 26 4.28 11.43 -3.93
CA VAL A 26 3.30 10.33 -3.82
C VAL A 26 2.61 10.14 -5.18
N LEU A 27 1.94 11.15 -5.72
CA LEU A 27 1.20 11.05 -6.99
C LEU A 27 2.08 10.60 -8.17
N CYS A 28 3.31 11.13 -8.29
CA CYS A 28 4.21 10.79 -9.40
C CYS A 28 4.80 9.38 -9.29
N THR A 29 5.09 8.89 -8.08
CA THR A 29 5.66 7.54 -7.88
C THR A 29 4.66 6.45 -8.23
N LEU A 30 3.36 6.77 -8.18
CA LEU A 30 2.27 5.81 -8.29
C LEU A 30 1.66 5.73 -9.70
N LEU A 31 2.06 6.62 -10.60
CA LEU A 31 1.79 6.53 -12.04
C LEU A 31 2.72 5.50 -12.71
N ALA A 32 2.89 4.32 -12.09
CA ALA A 32 3.54 3.20 -12.75
C ALA A 32 2.66 2.73 -13.92
N GLY A 33 3.26 2.12 -14.95
CA GLY A 33 2.55 1.70 -16.17
C GLY A 33 1.33 0.81 -15.88
N GLY A 34 1.38 -0.04 -14.85
CA GLY A 34 0.26 -0.88 -14.43
C GLY A 34 -0.95 -0.10 -13.93
N GLY A 35 -0.75 1.03 -13.23
CA GLY A 35 -1.84 1.86 -12.72
C GLY A 35 -2.64 2.51 -13.86
N VAL A 36 -1.95 3.01 -14.88
CA VAL A 36 -2.61 3.61 -16.06
C VAL A 36 -3.34 2.55 -16.88
N PHE A 37 -2.74 1.36 -17.05
CA PHE A 37 -3.35 0.26 -17.78
C PHE A 37 -4.65 -0.22 -17.09
N TRP A 38 -4.58 -0.57 -15.80
CA TRP A 38 -5.72 -1.14 -15.09
C TRP A 38 -6.80 -0.11 -14.73
N ALA A 39 -6.45 1.18 -14.60
CA ALA A 39 -7.43 2.24 -14.36
C ALA A 39 -8.53 2.29 -15.45
N ALA A 40 -8.18 1.98 -16.70
CA ALA A 40 -9.14 1.90 -17.79
C ALA A 40 -9.62 0.46 -18.04
N ALA A 41 -8.70 -0.52 -18.04
CA ALA A 41 -9.02 -1.89 -18.42
C ALA A 41 -9.97 -2.58 -17.43
N GLU A 42 -9.78 -2.36 -16.13
CA GLU A 42 -10.52 -3.10 -15.10
C GLU A 42 -12.01 -2.73 -15.03
N PRO A 43 -12.41 -1.43 -15.01
CA PRO A 43 -13.83 -1.09 -15.05
C PRO A 43 -14.53 -1.60 -16.31
N ILE A 44 -13.83 -1.63 -17.45
CA ILE A 44 -14.39 -2.17 -18.70
C ILE A 44 -14.56 -3.69 -18.57
N ALA A 45 -13.57 -4.39 -18.04
CA ALA A 45 -13.65 -5.83 -17.82
C ALA A 45 -14.81 -6.20 -16.88
N HIS A 46 -14.95 -5.50 -15.75
CA HIS A 46 -16.04 -5.71 -14.80
C HIS A 46 -17.42 -5.29 -15.35
N PHE A 47 -17.45 -4.40 -16.34
CA PHE A 47 -18.69 -4.04 -17.03
C PHE A 47 -19.14 -5.14 -18.00
N VAL A 48 -18.20 -5.72 -18.75
CA VAL A 48 -18.46 -6.80 -19.71
C VAL A 48 -18.76 -8.11 -18.99
N THR A 49 -17.97 -8.43 -17.96
CA THR A 49 -18.12 -9.62 -17.13
C THR A 49 -18.28 -9.18 -15.68
N ALA A 50 -19.53 -9.17 -15.20
CA ALA A 50 -19.86 -8.71 -13.87
C ALA A 50 -19.10 -9.51 -12.80
N PRO A 51 -18.50 -8.86 -11.79
CA PRO A 51 -17.92 -9.55 -10.64
C PRO A 51 -18.99 -10.41 -9.93
N PRO A 52 -18.64 -11.58 -9.36
CA PRO A 52 -19.61 -12.53 -8.79
C PRO A 52 -20.52 -11.95 -7.69
N LEU A 53 -20.09 -10.87 -7.04
CA LEU A 53 -20.88 -10.15 -6.03
C LEU A 53 -22.11 -9.46 -6.65
N TYR A 54 -22.06 -9.15 -7.94
CA TYR A 54 -23.09 -8.46 -8.68
C TYR A 54 -23.76 -9.43 -9.66
N GLY A 55 -25.10 -9.47 -9.64
CA GLY A 55 -25.89 -10.21 -10.61
C GLY A 55 -26.13 -9.42 -11.91
N GLU A 56 -26.96 -9.99 -12.78
CA GLU A 56 -27.47 -9.26 -13.95
C GLU A 56 -28.15 -7.97 -13.51
N ALA A 57 -27.84 -6.87 -14.21
CA ALA A 57 -28.38 -5.57 -13.89
C ALA A 57 -28.57 -4.74 -15.17
N SER A 58 -29.32 -3.64 -15.05
CA SER A 58 -29.45 -2.68 -16.15
C SER A 58 -28.06 -2.15 -16.55
N PRO A 59 -27.85 -1.72 -17.82
CA PRO A 59 -26.56 -1.19 -18.25
C PRO A 59 -26.02 -0.07 -17.35
N LYS A 60 -26.90 0.81 -16.87
CA LYS A 60 -26.51 1.88 -15.94
C LYS A 60 -25.99 1.32 -14.61
N THR A 61 -26.70 0.35 -14.04
CA THR A 61 -26.31 -0.27 -12.77
C THR A 61 -25.01 -1.06 -12.92
N SER A 62 -24.83 -1.78 -14.03
CA SER A 62 -23.59 -2.52 -14.31
C SER A 62 -22.38 -1.58 -14.38
N ALA A 63 -22.52 -0.39 -14.97
CA ALA A 63 -21.43 0.61 -15.01
C ALA A 63 -21.05 1.09 -13.60
N ILE A 64 -22.04 1.35 -12.75
CA ILE A 64 -21.80 1.76 -11.35
C ILE A 64 -21.12 0.64 -10.57
N ASN A 65 -21.58 -0.61 -10.72
CA ASN A 65 -20.99 -1.77 -10.04
C ASN A 65 -19.54 -2.00 -10.47
N ALA A 66 -19.26 -1.92 -11.77
CA ALA A 66 -17.91 -2.09 -12.32
C ALA A 66 -16.92 -1.04 -11.79
N LEU A 67 -17.33 0.24 -11.77
CA LEU A 67 -16.54 1.31 -11.19
C LEU A 67 -16.38 1.16 -9.67
N SER A 68 -17.41 0.70 -8.97
CA SER A 68 -17.36 0.47 -7.52
C SER A 68 -16.37 -0.63 -7.15
N GLN A 69 -16.36 -1.75 -7.90
CA GLN A 69 -15.40 -2.83 -7.70
C GLN A 69 -13.97 -2.36 -7.97
N SER A 70 -13.76 -1.64 -9.07
CA SER A 70 -12.43 -1.10 -9.42
C SER A 70 -11.95 -0.11 -8.36
N PHE A 71 -12.84 0.75 -7.85
CA PHE A 71 -12.52 1.68 -6.77
C PHE A 71 -12.25 0.96 -5.43
N MET A 72 -12.84 -0.21 -5.18
CA MET A 72 -12.49 -1.01 -4.01
C MET A 72 -11.04 -1.52 -4.11
N HIS A 73 -10.60 -1.98 -5.29
CA HIS A 73 -9.24 -2.49 -5.49
C HIS A 73 -8.16 -1.40 -5.51
N TRP A 74 -8.46 -0.19 -6.00
CA TRP A 74 -7.45 0.87 -6.22
C TRP A 74 -7.69 2.16 -5.43
N GLY A 75 -8.85 2.29 -4.78
CA GLY A 75 -9.23 3.44 -3.99
C GLY A 75 -8.63 3.40 -2.58
N PHE A 76 -9.18 4.21 -1.69
CA PHE A 76 -8.58 4.50 -0.38
C PHE A 76 -8.26 3.27 0.48
N LEU A 77 -9.01 2.19 0.34
CA LEU A 77 -8.79 0.96 1.10
C LEU A 77 -7.41 0.35 0.81
N ALA A 78 -7.05 0.24 -0.47
CA ALA A 78 -5.76 -0.29 -0.90
C ALA A 78 -4.60 0.57 -0.37
N TRP A 79 -4.73 1.89 -0.49
CA TRP A 79 -3.76 2.85 0.06
C TRP A 79 -3.61 2.75 1.56
N ALA A 80 -4.72 2.64 2.28
CA ALA A 80 -4.73 2.58 3.74
C ALA A 80 -4.00 1.34 4.26
N ILE A 81 -4.27 0.18 3.66
CA ILE A 81 -3.73 -1.10 4.13
C ILE A 81 -2.28 -1.30 3.66
N LEU A 82 -1.97 -1.01 2.40
CA LEU A 82 -0.65 -1.33 1.84
C LEU A 82 0.36 -0.19 2.05
N GLY A 83 -0.04 1.03 1.71
CA GLY A 83 0.84 2.20 1.75
C GLY A 83 0.96 2.78 3.15
N CYS A 84 -0.17 3.23 3.72
CA CYS A 84 -0.19 4.01 4.96
C CYS A 84 0.26 3.18 6.17
N LEU A 85 -0.33 1.98 6.38
CA LEU A 85 0.00 1.15 7.54
C LEU A 85 1.48 0.76 7.56
N SER A 86 2.00 0.24 6.44
CA SER A 86 3.40 -0.18 6.33
C SER A 86 4.35 0.99 6.56
N SER A 87 4.04 2.17 6.01
CA SER A 87 4.85 3.38 6.19
C SER A 87 4.87 3.83 7.65
N ILE A 88 3.72 3.84 8.33
CA ILE A 88 3.63 4.21 9.76
C ILE A 88 4.46 3.25 10.62
N VAL A 89 4.32 1.93 10.39
CA VAL A 89 5.04 0.91 11.14
C VAL A 89 6.55 1.03 10.90
N LEU A 90 7.00 1.13 9.64
CA LEU A 90 8.41 1.27 9.32
C LEU A 90 9.00 2.58 9.84
N MET A 91 8.28 3.70 9.71
CA MET A 91 8.76 4.98 10.23
C MET A 91 8.99 4.91 11.74
N HIS A 92 8.01 4.38 12.49
CA HIS A 92 8.16 4.24 13.94
C HIS A 92 9.32 3.30 14.32
N LEU A 93 9.41 2.13 13.68
CA LEU A 93 10.42 1.14 14.02
C LEU A 93 11.84 1.55 13.61
N HIS A 94 11.99 2.20 12.45
CA HIS A 94 13.29 2.64 11.98
C HIS A 94 13.76 3.91 12.69
N TYR A 95 12.96 4.98 12.63
CA TYR A 95 13.41 6.28 13.12
C TYR A 95 13.27 6.46 14.63
N ASP A 96 12.25 5.87 15.26
CA ASP A 96 12.06 6.04 16.71
C ASP A 96 12.73 4.92 17.50
N LYS A 97 12.81 3.69 16.95
CA LYS A 97 13.44 2.53 17.62
C LYS A 97 14.83 2.13 17.08
N GLY A 98 15.31 2.75 16.01
CA GLY A 98 16.65 2.47 15.45
C GLY A 98 16.79 1.10 14.77
N LEU A 99 15.68 0.43 14.43
CA LEU A 99 15.73 -0.86 13.73
C LEU A 99 16.13 -0.68 12.25
N PRO A 100 16.66 -1.71 11.57
CA PRO A 100 17.08 -1.59 10.17
C PRO A 100 15.92 -1.20 9.23
N LEU A 101 16.19 -0.40 8.20
CA LEU A 101 15.21 -0.10 7.15
C LEU A 101 15.15 -1.27 6.13
N LYS A 102 14.49 -2.36 6.51
CA LYS A 102 14.39 -3.60 5.72
C LYS A 102 12.98 -4.19 5.81
N PRO A 103 12.52 -4.97 4.81
CA PRO A 103 11.21 -5.63 4.84
C PRO A 103 10.97 -6.45 6.12
N ARG A 104 11.99 -7.18 6.60
CA ARG A 104 11.91 -7.92 7.88
C ARG A 104 11.46 -7.09 9.08
N THR A 105 11.72 -5.78 9.08
CA THR A 105 11.39 -4.90 10.21
C THR A 105 9.88 -4.74 10.38
N LEU A 106 9.09 -4.88 9.31
CA LEU A 106 7.62 -4.93 9.39
C LEU A 106 7.11 -6.10 10.24
N LEU A 107 7.90 -7.17 10.38
CA LEU A 107 7.54 -8.35 11.17
C LEU A 107 7.91 -8.23 12.66
N TYR A 108 8.68 -7.21 13.03
CA TYR A 108 9.11 -6.98 14.41
C TYR A 108 7.97 -6.87 15.43
N PRO A 109 6.82 -6.20 15.15
CA PRO A 109 5.72 -6.12 16.11
C PRO A 109 5.12 -7.48 16.50
N ILE A 110 5.29 -8.50 15.66
CA ILE A 110 4.73 -9.84 15.86
C ILE A 110 5.80 -10.80 16.41
N PHE A 111 7.01 -10.77 15.83
CA PHE A 111 8.06 -11.76 16.13
C PHE A 111 9.24 -11.20 16.93
N GLY A 112 9.27 -9.90 17.22
CA GLY A 112 10.34 -9.24 17.97
C GLY A 112 11.72 -9.45 17.34
N ASP A 113 12.73 -9.71 18.18
CA ASP A 113 14.11 -9.89 17.74
C ASP A 113 14.31 -11.07 16.77
N LYS A 114 13.41 -12.06 16.78
CA LYS A 114 13.45 -13.16 15.80
C LYS A 114 13.20 -12.69 14.36
N ALA A 115 12.46 -11.59 14.17
CA ALA A 115 12.31 -10.98 12.85
C ALA A 115 13.63 -10.32 12.38
N ILE A 116 14.42 -9.78 13.30
CA ILE A 116 15.62 -9.02 12.95
C ILE A 116 16.81 -9.95 12.72
N HIS A 117 17.02 -10.89 13.64
CA HIS A 117 18.20 -11.76 13.69
C HIS A 117 17.91 -13.22 13.29
N GLY A 118 16.65 -13.60 13.17
CA GLY A 118 16.25 -14.97 12.86
C GLY A 118 16.02 -15.25 11.37
N TRP A 119 15.83 -16.54 11.07
CA TRP A 119 15.60 -17.04 9.71
C TRP A 119 14.31 -16.50 9.07
N ILE A 120 13.30 -16.19 9.87
CA ILE A 120 12.02 -15.62 9.40
C ILE A 120 12.27 -14.28 8.71
N GLY A 121 13.15 -13.45 9.26
CA GLY A 121 13.54 -12.18 8.63
C GLY A 121 14.31 -12.37 7.32
N ASN A 122 15.19 -13.37 7.26
CA ASN A 122 15.93 -13.69 6.04
C ASN A 122 14.99 -14.18 4.93
N LEU A 123 14.01 -15.01 5.26
CA LEU A 123 12.99 -15.45 4.33
C LEU A 123 12.14 -14.27 3.83
N ALA A 124 11.70 -13.40 4.74
CA ALA A 124 10.90 -12.22 4.39
C ALA A 124 11.64 -11.28 3.44
N ASP A 125 12.92 -11.01 3.70
CA ASP A 125 13.75 -10.18 2.82
C ASP A 125 13.95 -10.85 1.46
N ALA A 126 14.27 -12.15 1.42
CA ALA A 126 14.45 -12.89 0.17
C ALA A 126 13.17 -12.90 -0.69
N CYS A 127 12.01 -13.20 -0.09
CA CYS A 127 10.73 -13.14 -0.76
C CYS A 127 10.42 -11.73 -1.27
N SER A 128 10.75 -10.69 -0.49
CA SER A 128 10.53 -9.30 -0.87
C SER A 128 11.39 -8.89 -2.08
N ILE A 129 12.66 -9.31 -2.12
CA ILE A 129 13.55 -9.07 -3.26
C ILE A 129 13.00 -9.76 -4.52
N ILE A 130 12.60 -11.03 -4.41
CA ILE A 130 12.03 -11.79 -5.54
C ILE A 130 10.73 -11.14 -6.02
N ALA A 131 9.84 -10.74 -5.10
CA ALA A 131 8.57 -10.10 -5.44
C ALA A 131 8.76 -8.75 -6.14
N VAL A 132 9.69 -7.91 -5.66
CA VAL A 132 10.01 -6.63 -6.32
C VAL A 132 10.60 -6.86 -7.70
N ALA A 133 11.52 -7.82 -7.84
CA ALA A 133 12.10 -8.17 -9.13
C ALA A 133 11.01 -8.65 -10.11
N ALA A 134 10.18 -9.62 -9.72
CA ALA A 134 9.12 -10.14 -10.57
C ALA A 134 8.00 -9.14 -10.89
N GLY A 135 7.77 -8.16 -10.02
CA GLY A 135 6.77 -7.11 -10.23
C GLY A 135 7.26 -5.93 -11.08
N THR A 136 8.58 -5.78 -11.24
CA THR A 136 9.19 -4.62 -11.92
C THR A 136 9.87 -4.99 -13.25
N ILE A 137 10.43 -6.20 -13.35
CA ILE A 137 11.06 -6.75 -14.56
C ILE A 137 9.98 -7.39 -15.44
#